data_AF-A0A949UIY8-F1
#
_entry.id   AF-A0A949UIY8-F1
#
_cell.length_a   1.000
_cell.length_b   1.000
_cell.length_c   1.000
_cell.angle_alpha   90.00
_cell.angle_beta   90.00
_cell.angle_gamma   90.00
#
_symmetry.space_group_name_H-M   'P 1'
#
loop_
_entity.id
_entity.type
_entity.pdbx_description
1 polymer ?
#
loop_
_entity_poly.entity_id
_entity_poly.type
_entity_poly.pdbx_seq_one_letter_code
_entity_poly.pdbx_strand_id
1 'polypeptide(L)'
;MPISPARTAAFEILLRVDQQDAFASELLHSSAYQNLSPADHRLATDLVMGVLRWRSRLDEKITKHSSLKISKIDSEVLTALRIASYQLTFLDRIPVRAAIHQSVELVKQARKRSAVPFTNAVLRKMVSSK
;
A
#
# COMPACT_ATOMS: atom_id res chain seq x y z
N MET A 1 -1.82 -11.72 -12.90
CA MET A 1 -3.03 -11.19 -12.25
C MET A 1 -2.95 -9.68 -12.30
N PRO A 2 -3.95 -8.97 -12.87
CA PRO A 2 -3.97 -7.52 -12.90
C PRO A 2 -4.02 -6.95 -11.47
N ILE A 3 -3.54 -5.71 -11.31
CA ILE A 3 -3.68 -5.00 -10.04
C ILE A 3 -5.17 -4.76 -9.79
N SER A 4 -5.65 -5.04 -8.59
CA SER A 4 -7.05 -4.78 -8.26
C SER A 4 -7.33 -3.28 -8.28
N PRO A 5 -8.44 -2.81 -8.88
CA PRO A 5 -8.80 -1.40 -8.90
C PRO A 5 -8.78 -0.74 -7.52
N ALA A 6 -9.24 -1.43 -6.48
CA ALA A 6 -9.20 -0.95 -5.09
C ALA A 6 -7.79 -0.59 -4.60
N ARG A 7 -6.78 -1.40 -4.93
CA ARG A 7 -5.39 -1.19 -4.51
C ARG A 7 -4.73 -0.08 -5.30
N THR A 8 -5.04 0.02 -6.59
CA THR A 8 -4.59 1.15 -7.43
C THR A 8 -5.16 2.46 -6.91
N ALA A 9 -6.46 2.51 -6.62
CA ALA A 9 -7.10 3.69 -6.04
C ALA A 9 -6.48 4.07 -4.68
N ALA A 10 -6.34 3.09 -3.77
CA ALA A 10 -5.73 3.35 -2.47
C ALA A 10 -4.29 3.87 -2.58
N PHE A 11 -3.50 3.32 -3.51
CA PHE A 11 -2.14 3.75 -3.77
C PHE A 11 -2.05 5.18 -4.27
N GLU A 12 -2.86 5.54 -5.27
CA GLU A 12 -2.91 6.90 -5.81
C GLU A 12 -3.38 7.93 -4.78
N ILE A 13 -4.42 7.59 -4.00
CA ILE A 13 -4.94 8.46 -2.95
C ILE A 13 -3.87 8.71 -1.89
N LEU A 14 -3.22 7.65 -1.39
CA LEU A 14 -2.18 7.79 -0.35
C LEU A 14 -0.98 8.61 -0.84
N LEU A 15 -0.58 8.46 -2.11
CA LEU A 15 0.46 9.29 -2.69
C LEU A 15 0.05 10.76 -2.78
N ARG A 16 -1.20 11.06 -3.18
CA ARG A 16 -1.70 12.44 -3.23
C ARG A 16 -1.80 13.05 -1.84
N VAL A 17 -2.28 12.30 -0.85
CA VAL A 17 -2.32 12.75 0.55
C VAL A 17 -0.91 13.12 1.03
N ASP A 18 0.09 12.30 0.71
CA ASP A 18 1.49 12.55 1.11
C ASP A 18 2.15 13.72 0.36
N GLN A 19 1.70 14.05 -0.86
CA GLN A 19 2.35 15.05 -1.71
C GLN A 19 1.64 16.40 -1.74
N GLN A 20 0.33 16.44 -1.50
CA GLN A 20 -0.52 17.61 -1.77
C GLN A 20 -1.33 18.07 -0.56
N ASP A 21 -1.09 17.52 0.64
CA ASP A 21 -1.89 17.77 1.85
C ASP A 21 -3.42 17.64 1.59
N ALA A 22 -3.79 16.73 0.69
CA ALA A 22 -5.18 16.51 0.30
C ALA A 22 -5.91 15.65 1.33
N PHE A 23 -7.21 15.91 1.55
CA PHE A 23 -8.02 15.11 2.46
C PHE A 23 -8.39 13.76 1.82
N ALA A 24 -8.00 12.67 2.47
CA ALA A 24 -8.24 11.32 1.99
C ALA A 24 -9.73 11.01 1.75
N SER A 25 -10.62 11.52 2.62
CA SER A 25 -12.07 11.37 2.48
C SER A 25 -12.59 12.04 1.21
N GLU A 26 -12.10 13.23 0.87
CA GLU A 26 -12.52 13.93 -0.35
C GLU A 26 -12.05 13.19 -1.60
N LEU A 27 -10.80 12.72 -1.61
CA LEU A 27 -10.25 11.94 -2.71
C LEU A 27 -11.04 10.63 -2.92
N LEU A 28 -11.40 9.92 -1.85
CA LEU A 28 -12.21 8.69 -1.92
C LEU A 28 -13.59 8.88 -2.54
N HIS A 29 -14.18 10.07 -2.41
CA HIS A 29 -15.49 10.42 -2.98
C HIS A 29 -15.39 11.24 -4.29
N SER A 30 -14.18 11.44 -4.81
CA SER A 30 -13.97 12.17 -6.05
C SER A 30 -14.49 11.39 -7.26
N SER A 31 -14.78 12.13 -8.34
CA SER A 31 -15.25 11.55 -9.61
C SER A 31 -14.25 10.56 -10.24
N ALA A 32 -12.98 10.59 -9.84
CA ALA A 32 -11.95 9.64 -10.28
C ALA A 32 -12.26 8.20 -9.85
N TYR A 33 -12.96 8.00 -8.73
CA TYR A 33 -13.21 6.68 -8.15
C TYR A 33 -14.71 6.33 -8.07
N GLN A 34 -15.59 7.16 -8.65
CA GLN A 34 -17.04 6.94 -8.66
C GLN A 34 -17.47 5.67 -9.41
N ASN A 35 -16.66 5.20 -10.35
CA ASN A 35 -16.92 4.01 -11.16
C ASN A 35 -16.37 2.71 -10.53
N LEU A 36 -15.75 2.78 -9.35
CA LEU A 36 -15.35 1.57 -8.64
C LEU A 36 -16.58 0.76 -8.27
N SER A 37 -16.46 -0.57 -8.34
CA SER A 37 -17.50 -1.43 -7.78
C SER A 37 -17.68 -1.13 -6.29
N PRO A 38 -18.88 -1.34 -5.71
CA PRO A 38 -19.09 -1.13 -4.28
C PRO A 38 -18.12 -1.94 -3.41
N ALA A 39 -17.70 -3.12 -3.87
CA ALA A 39 -16.70 -3.94 -3.18
C ALA A 39 -15.29 -3.34 -3.24
N ASP A 40 -14.88 -2.85 -4.42
CA ASP A 40 -13.58 -2.19 -4.59
C ASP A 40 -13.50 -0.88 -3.83
N HIS A 41 -14.57 -0.08 -3.83
CA HIS A 41 -14.63 1.18 -3.10
C HIS A 41 -14.51 0.97 -1.59
N ARG A 42 -15.22 -0.03 -1.05
CA ARG A 42 -15.08 -0.44 0.36
C ARG A 42 -13.65 -0.87 0.69
N LEU A 43 -13.02 -1.68 -0.16
CA LEU A 43 -11.65 -2.12 0.06
C LEU A 43 -10.66 -0.95 -0.05
N ALA A 44 -10.81 -0.06 -1.03
CA ALA A 44 -9.98 1.13 -1.16
C ALA A 44 -10.08 2.01 0.08
N THR A 45 -11.30 2.24 0.58
CA THR A 45 -11.57 3.00 1.80
C THR A 45 -10.89 2.37 3.03
N ASP A 46 -11.05 1.06 3.22
CA ASP A 46 -10.41 0.30 4.31
C ASP A 46 -8.88 0.40 4.24
N LEU A 47 -8.29 0.24 3.05
CA LEU A 47 -6.85 0.38 2.85
C LEU A 47 -6.34 1.80 3.13
N VAL A 48 -6.99 2.84 2.58
CA VAL A 48 -6.57 4.24 2.75
C VAL A 48 -6.68 4.64 4.22
N MET A 49 -7.86 4.45 4.81
CA MET A 49 -8.12 4.86 6.19
C MET A 49 -7.29 4.04 7.17
N GLY A 50 -7.11 2.74 6.90
CA GLY A 50 -6.29 1.85 7.69
C GLY A 50 -4.82 2.22 7.67
N VAL A 51 -4.25 2.51 6.49
CA VAL A 51 -2.86 2.94 6.35
C VAL A 51 -2.63 4.27 7.06
N LEU A 52 -3.52 5.25 6.90
CA LEU A 52 -3.38 6.55 7.58
C LEU A 52 -3.49 6.40 9.09
N ARG A 53 -4.48 5.64 9.58
CA ARG A 53 -4.69 5.40 11.02
C ARG A 53 -3.49 4.72 11.68
N TRP A 54 -2.91 3.72 11.02
CA TRP A 54 -1.83 2.90 11.59
C TRP A 54 -0.44 3.26 11.07
N ARG A 55 -0.27 4.39 10.38
CA ARG A 55 0.95 4.76 9.66
C ARG A 55 2.22 4.58 10.47
N SER A 56 2.27 5.12 11.69
CA SER A 56 3.45 5.02 12.56
C SER A 56 3.82 3.56 12.87
N ARG A 57 2.82 2.71 13.15
CA ARG A 57 3.03 1.29 13.44
C ARG A 57 3.47 0.51 12.19
N LEU A 58 2.90 0.84 11.04
CA LEU A 58 3.29 0.25 9.76
C LEU A 58 4.74 0.64 9.41
N ASP A 59 5.11 1.89 9.63
CA ASP A 59 6.44 2.43 9.39
C ASP A 59 7.49 1.79 10.31
N GLU A 60 7.18 1.63 11.59
CA GLU A 60 8.03 0.88 12.52
C GLU A 60 8.24 -0.57 12.03
N LYS A 61 7.15 -1.23 11.62
CA LYS A 61 7.20 -2.60 11.12
C LYS A 61 8.00 -2.71 9.81
N ILE A 62 7.87 -1.75 8.90
CA ILE A 62 8.68 -1.69 7.67
C ILE A 62 10.14 -1.50 8.03
N THR A 63 10.46 -0.55 8.91
CA THR A 63 11.83 -0.25 9.34
C THR A 63 12.52 -1.46 9.95
N LYS A 64 11.83 -2.23 10.78
CA LYS A 64 12.36 -3.48 11.38
C LYS A 64 12.78 -4.54 10.34
N HIS A 65 12.13 -4.56 9.18
CA HIS A 65 12.37 -5.56 8.14
C HIS A 65 13.12 -5.02 6.91
N SER A 66 13.36 -3.71 6.86
CA SER A 66 14.04 -3.00 5.78
C SER A 66 15.54 -2.89 6.07
N SER A 67 16.36 -2.99 5.01
CA SER A 67 17.77 -2.62 5.06
C SER A 67 17.99 -1.09 4.94
N LEU A 68 16.97 -0.36 4.52
CA LEU A 68 16.98 1.08 4.35
C LEU A 68 16.19 1.78 5.47
N LYS A 69 16.65 2.95 5.89
CA LYS A 69 15.84 3.89 6.68
C LYS A 69 14.63 4.33 5.86
N ILE A 70 13.48 4.54 6.50
CA ILE A 70 12.25 4.97 5.83
C ILE A 70 12.44 6.23 4.99
N SER A 71 13.21 7.21 5.47
CA SER A 71 13.51 8.46 4.75
C SER A 71 14.35 8.27 3.48
N LYS A 72 14.88 7.07 3.24
CA LYS A 72 15.64 6.71 2.03
C LYS A 72 14.83 5.85 1.06
N ILE A 73 13.58 5.52 1.40
CA ILE A 73 12.68 4.75 0.54
C ILE A 73 11.83 5.74 -0.25
N ASP A 74 11.81 5.60 -1.58
CA ASP A 74 10.95 6.39 -2.46
C ASP A 74 9.49 6.31 -2.01
N SER A 75 8.77 7.44 -2.11
CA SER A 75 7.38 7.58 -1.63
C SER A 75 6.44 6.50 -2.19
N GLU A 76 6.62 6.14 -3.45
CA GLU A 76 5.86 5.12 -4.18
C GLU A 76 6.15 3.72 -3.62
N VAL A 77 7.41 3.42 -3.34
CA VAL A 77 7.81 2.12 -2.77
C VAL A 77 7.30 2.01 -1.33
N LEU A 78 7.45 3.08 -0.54
CA LEU A 78 7.00 3.14 0.84
C LEU A 78 5.47 3.01 0.94
N THR A 79 4.73 3.67 0.05
CA THR A 79 3.26 3.58 0.00
C THR A 79 2.81 2.16 -0.32
N ALA A 80 3.44 1.49 -1.29
CA ALA A 80 3.14 0.09 -1.60
C ALA A 80 3.43 -0.82 -0.38
N LEU A 81 4.58 -0.63 0.28
CA LEU A 81 4.94 -1.37 1.49
C LEU A 81 3.95 -1.15 2.64
N ARG A 82 3.46 0.08 2.85
CA ARG A 82 2.44 0.40 3.86
C ARG A 82 1.12 -0.31 3.57
N ILE A 83 0.64 -0.26 2.33
CA ILE A 83 -0.58 -0.97 1.91
C ILE A 83 -0.44 -2.48 2.13
N ALA A 84 0.69 -3.06 1.74
CA ALA A 84 0.94 -4.48 1.94
C ALA A 84 1.05 -4.84 3.44
N SER A 85 1.78 -4.04 4.21
CA SER A 85 1.95 -4.24 5.66
C SER A 85 0.62 -4.17 6.40
N TYR A 86 -0.27 -3.24 6.02
CA TYR A 86 -1.62 -3.14 6.57
C TYR A 86 -2.43 -4.40 6.28
N GLN A 87 -2.48 -4.83 5.01
CA GLN A 87 -3.19 -6.06 4.61
C GLN A 87 -2.68 -7.28 5.38
N LEU A 88 -1.35 -7.47 5.46
CA LEU A 88 -0.73 -8.62 6.13
C LEU A 88 -0.91 -8.61 7.66
N THR A 89 -1.17 -7.45 8.24
CA THR A 89 -1.27 -7.27 9.70
C THR A 89 -2.71 -7.26 10.19
N PHE A 90 -3.64 -6.71 9.41
CA PHE A 90 -5.00 -6.43 9.89
C PHE A 90 -6.11 -7.08 9.05
N LEU A 91 -5.83 -7.56 7.84
CA LEU A 91 -6.85 -8.10 6.93
C LEU A 91 -6.69 -9.60 6.74
N ASP A 92 -7.24 -10.39 7.68
CA ASP A 92 -7.13 -11.87 7.69
C ASP A 92 -7.69 -12.55 6.44
N ARG A 93 -8.69 -11.93 5.80
CA ARG A 93 -9.31 -12.42 4.56
C ARG A 93 -8.41 -12.30 3.32
N ILE A 94 -7.30 -11.56 3.39
CA ILE A 94 -6.43 -11.33 2.23
C ILE A 94 -5.27 -12.35 2.25
N PRO A 95 -5.17 -13.23 1.24
CA PRO A 95 -4.06 -14.17 1.17
C PRO A 95 -2.72 -13.45 1.12
N VAL A 96 -1.76 -13.91 1.92
CA VAL A 96 -0.39 -13.35 1.99
C VAL A 96 0.21 -13.16 0.60
N ARG A 97 0.13 -14.19 -0.24
CA ARG A 97 0.68 -14.16 -1.61
C ARG A 97 0.04 -13.05 -2.45
N ALA A 98 -1.26 -12.81 -2.29
CA ALA A 98 -1.97 -11.76 -3.01
C ALA A 98 -1.52 -10.37 -2.55
N ALA A 99 -1.38 -10.14 -1.24
CA ALA A 99 -0.89 -8.86 -0.71
C ALA A 99 0.52 -8.53 -1.21
N ILE A 100 1.44 -9.51 -1.20
CA ILE A 100 2.82 -9.33 -1.68
C ILE A 100 2.85 -9.08 -3.19
N HIS A 101 2.19 -9.93 -3.98
CA HIS A 101 2.20 -9.81 -5.43
C HIS A 101 1.62 -8.46 -5.88
N GLN A 102 0.44 -8.09 -5.36
CA GLN A 102 -0.21 -6.83 -5.71
C GLN A 102 0.67 -5.62 -5.35
N SER A 103 1.36 -5.65 -4.22
CA SER A 103 2.29 -4.58 -3.83
C SER A 103 3.49 -4.45 -4.78
N VAL A 104 4.03 -5.58 -5.26
CA VAL A 104 5.12 -5.57 -6.25
C VAL A 104 4.63 -5.00 -7.58
N GLU A 105 3.42 -5.35 -7.99
CA GLU A 105 2.85 -4.79 -9.22
C GLU A 105 2.58 -3.27 -9.10
N LEU A 106 2.14 -2.77 -7.95
CA LEU A 106 2.04 -1.32 -7.70
C LEU A 106 3.38 -0.60 -7.87
N VAL A 107 4.47 -1.17 -7.35
CA VAL A 107 5.84 -0.64 -7.51
C VAL A 107 6.26 -0.61 -8.98
N LYS A 108 5.90 -1.64 -9.77
CA LYS A 108 6.15 -1.65 -11.22
C LYS A 108 5.33 -0.59 -11.95
N GLN A 109 4.06 -0.43 -11.59
CA GLN A 109 3.16 0.59 -12.16
C GLN A 109 3.72 2.00 -11.90
N ALA A 110 4.28 2.24 -10.71
CA ALA A 110 4.93 3.50 -10.33
C ALA A 110 6.31 3.73 -10.98
N ARG A 111 6.70 2.93 -11.99
CA ARG A 111 8.00 3.00 -12.69
C ARG A 111 9.22 2.79 -11.78
N LYS A 112 9.06 2.21 -10.58
CA LYS A 112 10.14 1.88 -9.63
C LYS A 112 10.61 0.43 -9.76
N ARG A 113 10.79 -0.08 -10.99
CA ARG A 113 11.07 -1.50 -11.25
C ARG A 113 12.32 -2.02 -10.52
N SER A 114 13.35 -1.20 -10.36
CA SER A 114 14.57 -1.53 -9.62
C SER A 114 14.31 -1.83 -8.13
N ALA A 115 13.23 -1.31 -7.55
CA ALA A 115 12.84 -1.54 -6.16
C ALA A 115 11.97 -2.79 -5.95
N VAL A 116 11.62 -3.53 -7.01
CA VAL A 116 10.82 -4.76 -6.91
C VAL A 116 11.50 -5.83 -6.04
N PRO A 117 12.79 -6.16 -6.23
CA PRO A 117 13.47 -7.15 -5.39
C PRO A 117 13.48 -6.74 -3.91
N PHE A 118 13.75 -5.45 -3.65
CA PHE A 118 13.71 -4.87 -2.30
C PHE A 118 12.33 -5.01 -1.66
N THR A 119 11.27 -4.59 -2.36
CA THR A 119 9.88 -4.66 -1.87
C THR A 119 9.49 -6.09 -1.50
N ASN A 120 9.78 -7.04 -2.38
CA ASN A 120 9.48 -8.46 -2.15
C ASN A 120 10.28 -9.02 -0.96
N ALA A 121 11.57 -8.65 -0.82
CA ALA A 121 12.40 -9.09 0.29
C ALA A 121 11.87 -8.60 1.65
N VAL A 122 11.51 -7.31 1.75
CA VAL A 122 10.95 -6.72 2.99
C VAL A 122 9.66 -7.43 3.39
N LEU A 123 8.72 -7.60 2.46
CA LEU A 123 7.43 -8.21 2.77
C LEU A 123 7.55 -9.71 3.12
N ARG A 124 8.43 -10.45 2.45
CA ARG A 124 8.70 -11.85 2.80
C ARG A 124 9.31 -12.00 4.19
N LYS A 125 10.28 -11.15 4.53
CA LYS A 125 10.87 -11.13 5.87
C LYS A 125 9.81 -10.83 6.93
N MET A 126 8.92 -9.86 6.66
CA MET A 126 7.83 -9.49 7.56
C MET A 126 6.85 -10.64 7.85
N VAL A 127 6.57 -11.50 6.87
CA VAL A 127 5.69 -12.66 7.08
C VAL A 127 6.41 -13.83 7.74
N SER A 128 7.70 -14.02 7.45
CA SER A 128 8.50 -15.09 8.05
C SER A 128 8.83 -14.85 9.53
N SER A 129 8.79 -13.60 9.99
CA SER A 129 9.08 -13.20 11.37
C SER A 129 7.81 -12.99 12.22
N LYS A 130 6.67 -13.53 11.78
CA LYS A 130 5.39 -13.47 12.49
C LYS A 130 5.33 -14.50 13.62
#